data_AF-X0SJB0-F1
#
_entry.id   AF-X0SJB0-F1
#
_cell.length_a   1.000
_cell.length_b   1.000
_cell.length_c   1.000
_cell.angle_alpha   90.00
_cell.angle_beta   90.00
_cell.angle_gamma   90.00
#
_symmetry.space_group_name_H-M   'P 1'
#
loop_
_entity.id
_entity.type
_entity.pdbx_description
1 polymer ?
#
loop_
_entity_poly.entity_id
_entity_poly.type
_entity_poly.pdbx_seq_one_letter_code
_entity_poly.pdbx_strand_id
1 'polypeptide(L)' 'MKNEIDIIRDISSIFEKLEISYMLTGSIAMNYYATPRMTRDIDVVVEIDRENIEALVSTFSTDYYISKVAVREAI' A
#
# COMPACT_ATOMS: atom_id res chain seq x y z
N MET A 1 -8.43 14.24 -11.88
CA MET A 1 -7.12 14.07 -11.21
C MET A 1 -7.39 13.26 -9.96
N LYS A 2 -6.75 12.09 -9.77
CA LYS A 2 -6.89 11.31 -8.53
C LYS A 2 -6.23 12.08 -7.37
N ASN A 3 -6.87 12.13 -6.21
CA ASN A 3 -6.27 12.62 -4.97
C ASN A 3 -5.78 11.45 -4.10
N GLU A 4 -5.22 11.75 -2.93
CA GLU A 4 -4.66 10.76 -2.00
C GLU A 4 -5.72 9.76 -1.49
N ILE A 5 -6.96 10.21 -1.26
CA ILE A 5 -8.07 9.33 -0.85
C ILE A 5 -8.46 8.38 -1.99
N ASP A 6 -8.45 8.84 -3.23
CA ASP A 6 -8.73 7.99 -4.39
C ASP A 6 -7.67 6.88 -4.51
N ILE A 7 -6.39 7.20 -4.27
CA ILE A 7 -5.30 6.23 -4.26
C ILE A 7 -5.42 5.25 -3.10
N ILE A 8 -5.73 5.72 -1.88
CA ILE A 8 -5.95 4.84 -0.72
C ILE A 8 -7.05 3.82 -1.01
N ARG A 9 -8.17 4.25 -1.59
CA ARG A 9 -9.27 3.34 -1.96
C ARG A 9 -8.86 2.30 -2.99
N ASP A 10 -8.05 2.71 -3.97
CA ASP A 10 -7.57 1.85 -5.05
C ASP A 10 -6.64 0.76 -4.50
N ILE A 11 -5.61 1.14 -3.73
CA ILE A 11 -4.67 0.17 -3.15
C ILE A 11 -5.33 -0.73 -2.11
N SER A 12 -6.27 -0.19 -1.31
CA SER A 12 -7.05 -0.97 -0.34
C SER A 12 -7.86 -2.07 -1.04
N SER A 13 -8.50 -1.72 -2.16
CA SER A 13 -9.25 -2.68 -2.98
C SER A 13 -8.36 -3.76 -3.59
N ILE A 14 -7.10 -3.44 -3.92
CA ILE A 14 -6.14 -4.44 -4.41
C ILE A 14 -5.76 -5.40 -3.27
N PHE A 15 -5.43 -4.88 -2.09
CA PHE A 15 -5.07 -5.73 -0.94
C PHE A 15 -6.23 -6.63 -0.50
N GLU A 16 -7.45 -6.11 -0.47
CA GLU A 16 -8.66 -6.87 -0.15
C GLU A 16 -8.91 -8.02 -1.15
N LYS A 17 -8.72 -7.78 -2.46
CA LYS A 17 -8.86 -8.82 -3.49
C LYS A 17 -7.80 -9.91 -3.40
N LEU A 18 -6.61 -9.56 -2.91
CA LEU A 18 -5.49 -10.49 -2.72
C LEU A 18 -5.50 -11.13 -1.32
N GLU A 19 -6.50 -10.83 -0.49
CA GLU A 19 -6.60 -11.27 0.91
C GLU A 19 -5.34 -10.95 1.73
N ILE A 20 -4.70 -9.81 1.44
CA ILE A 20 -3.52 -9.31 2.14
C ILE A 20 -3.95 -8.39 3.27
N SER A 21 -3.60 -8.73 4.52
CA SER A 21 -3.80 -7.84 5.66
C SER A 21 -2.92 -6.59 5.51
N TYR A 22 -3.48 -5.42 5.80
CA TYR A 22 -2.76 -4.16 5.70
C TYR A 22 -3.20 -3.17 6.78
N MET A 23 -2.34 -2.19 7.06
CA MET A 23 -2.67 -1.05 7.91
C MET A 23 -2.12 0.24 7.33
N LEU A 24 -2.94 1.31 7.37
CA LEU A 24 -2.47 2.66 7.10
C LEU A 24 -1.55 3.12 8.23
N THR A 25 -0.43 3.73 7.87
CA THR A 25 0.52 4.29 8.82
C THR A 25 0.94 5.71 8.38
N GLY A 26 2.02 6.24 8.95
CA GLY A 26 2.59 7.51 8.55
C GLY A 26 1.65 8.69 8.75
N SER A 27 1.77 9.70 7.89
CA SER A 27 1.05 10.98 8.01
C SER A 27 -0.48 10.82 7.95
N ILE A 28 -0.96 9.87 7.15
CA ILE A 28 -2.40 9.59 7.02
C ILE A 28 -2.97 9.05 8.33
N ALA A 29 -2.29 8.11 8.99
CA ALA A 29 -2.70 7.63 10.31
C ALA A 29 -2.59 8.73 11.38
N MET A 30 -1.53 9.55 11.32
CA MET A 30 -1.34 10.66 12.26
C MET A 30 -2.44 11.71 12.21
N ASN A 31 -3.10 11.92 11.06
CA ASN A 31 -4.25 12.82 10.98
C ASN A 31 -5.39 12.41 11.92
N TYR A 32 -5.48 11.13 12.28
CA TYR A 32 -6.50 10.61 13.17
C TYR A 32 -6.02 10.46 14.62
N TYR A 33 -4.78 10.01 14.81
CA TYR A 33 -4.27 9.62 16.14
C TYR A 33 -3.31 10.62 16.79
N ALA A 34 -2.84 11.65 16.07
CA ALA A 34 -1.79 12.54 16.53
C ALA A 34 -1.97 13.97 16.00
N THR A 35 -0.97 14.82 16.21
CA THR A 35 -0.94 16.15 15.60
C THR A 35 -0.77 16.01 14.08
N PRO A 36 -1.69 16.56 13.27
CA PRO A 36 -1.63 16.45 11.82
C PRO A 36 -0.34 17.03 11.23
N ARG A 37 0.28 16.29 10.32
CA ARG A 37 1.36 16.76 9.44
C ARG A 37 1.02 16.31 8.03
N MET A 38 1.05 17.22 7.07
CA MET A 38 0.76 16.88 5.68
C MET A 38 2.04 16.56 4.92
N THR A 39 2.17 15.30 4.50
CA THR A 39 3.08 14.88 3.43
C THR A 39 2.22 14.42 2.24
N ARG A 40 2.81 14.31 1.04
CA ARG A 40 2.08 13.90 -0.17
C ARG A 40 2.17 12.40 -0.47
N ASP A 41 2.88 11.66 0.37
CA ASP A 41 3.01 10.21 0.31
C ASP A 41 1.91 9.52 1.13
N ILE A 42 1.77 8.22 0.88
CA ILE A 42 0.86 7.32 1.58
C ILE A 42 1.71 6.15 2.05
N ASP A 43 1.74 5.94 3.36
CA ASP A 43 2.47 4.83 3.97
C ASP A 43 1.50 3.72 4.37
N VAL A 44 1.81 2.49 3.96
CA VAL A 44 1.05 1.29 4.29
C VAL A 44 2.00 0.19 4.74
N VAL A 45 1.67 -0.51 5.81
CA VAL A 45 2.31 -1.78 6.17
C VAL A 45 1.41 -2.91 5.70
N VAL A 46 1.99 -3.92 5.07
CA VAL A 46 1.29 -5.10 4.54
C VAL A 46 1.89 -6.36 5.15
N GLU A 47 1.03 -7.33 5.46
CA GLU A 47 1.43 -8.68 5.85
C GLU A 47 1.41 -9.56 4.61
N ILE A 48 2.59 -9.95 4.13
CA ILE A 48 2.74 -10.66 2.87
C ILE A 48 3.66 -11.86 3.00
N ASP A 49 3.19 -13.00 2.49
CA ASP A 49 3.97 -14.22 2.35
C ASP A 49 4.65 -14.30 0.98
N ARG A 50 5.73 -15.11 0.91
CA ARG A 50 6.50 -15.31 -0.34
C ARG A 50 5.66 -15.80 -1.52
N GLU A 51 4.59 -16.52 -1.22
CA GLU A 51 3.66 -17.08 -2.21
C GLU A 51 2.82 -15.99 -2.90
N ASN A 52 2.57 -14.87 -2.21
CA ASN A 52 1.73 -13.77 -2.70
C ASN A 52 2.53 -12.72 -3.50
N ILE A 53 3.86 -12.80 -3.52
CA ILE A 53 4.72 -11.80 -4.18
C ILE A 53 4.41 -11.65 -5.67
N GLU A 54 4.24 -12.76 -6.40
CA GLU A 54 3.97 -12.71 -7.85
C GLU A 54 2.59 -12.10 -8.13
N ALA A 55 1.58 -12.44 -7.30
CA ALA A 55 0.23 -11.89 -7.42
C ALA A 55 0.19 -10.39 -7.11
N LEU A 56 0.90 -9.96 -6.06
CA LEU A 56 1.05 -8.55 -5.70
C LEU A 56 1.73 -7.76 -6.84
N VAL A 57 2.89 -8.22 -7.29
CA VAL A 57 3.68 -7.53 -8.33
C VAL A 57 2.89 -7.42 -9.62
N SER A 58 2.27 -8.50 -10.09
CA SER A 58 1.48 -8.49 -11.33
C SER A 58 0.29 -7.54 -11.23
N THR A 59 -0.45 -7.57 -10.12
CA THR A 59 -1.62 -6.71 -9.93
C THR A 59 -1.21 -5.23 -9.86
N PHE A 60 -0.23 -4.88 -9.01
CA PHE A 60 0.24 -3.50 -8.86
C PHE A 60 0.88 -2.94 -10.13
N SER A 61 1.67 -3.75 -10.85
CA SER A 61 2.41 -3.30 -12.04
C SER A 61 1.54 -2.79 -13.20
N THR A 62 0.22 -3.01 -13.13
CA THR A 62 -0.75 -2.50 -14.13
C THR A 62 -0.85 -0.97 -14.08
N ASP A 63 -0.95 -0.40 -12.88
CA ASP A 63 -1.21 1.03 -12.67
C ASP A 63 -0.12 1.73 -11.84
N TYR A 64 0.72 0.96 -11.15
CA TYR A 64 1.71 1.45 -10.20
C TYR A 64 3.10 0.88 -10.50
N TYR A 65 4.13 1.64 -10.18
CA TYR A 65 5.48 1.09 -10.12
C TYR A 65 5.64 0.23 -8.87
N ILE A 66 6.19 -0.98 -9.04
CA ILE A 66 6.55 -1.87 -7.93
C ILE A 66 7.83 -2.63 -8.27
N SER A 67 8.79 -2.65 -7.35
CA SER A 67 10.04 -3.40 -7.50
C SER A 67 9.89 -4.79 -6.88
N LYS A 68 9.84 -5.82 -7.72
CA LYS A 68 9.81 -7.23 -7.26
C LYS A 68 11.00 -7.60 -6.38
N VAL A 69 12.18 -7.04 -6.66
CA VAL A 69 13.37 -7.28 -5.85
C VAL A 69 13.20 -6.67 -4.46
N ALA A 70 12.73 -5.42 -4.37
CA ALA A 70 12.51 -4.76 -3.09
C ALA A 70 11.45 -5.46 -2.24
N VAL A 71 10.36 -5.95 -2.86
CA VAL A 71 9.34 -6.75 -2.16
C VAL A 71 9.94 -8.03 -1.58
N ARG A 72 10.81 -8.72 -2.32
CA ARG A 72 11.48 -9.95 -1.85
C ARG A 72 12.47 -9.68 -0.72
N GLU A 73 13.13 -8.53 -0.71
CA GLU A 73 14.09 -8.16 0.34
C GLU A 73 13.41 -7.68 1.62
N ALA A 74 12.15 -7.25 1.55
CA ALA A 74 11.38 -6.76 2.68
C ALA A 74 10.77 -7.88 3.56
N ILE A 75 10.90 -9.16 3.17
CA ILE A 75 10.28 -10.33 3.82
C ILE A 75 11.33 -11.33 4.29
#